data_AF-A0A0D2W500-F1
#
_entry.id   AF-A0A0D2W500-F1
#
_cell.length_a   1.000
_cell.length_b   1.000
_cell.length_c   1.000
_cell.angle_alpha   90.00
_cell.angle_beta   90.00
_cell.angle_gamma   90.00
#
_symmetry.space_group_name_H-M   'P 1'
#
loop_
_entity.id
_entity.type
_entity.pdbx_description
1 polymer ?
#
loop_
_entity_poly.entity_id
_entity_poly.type
_entity_poly.pdbx_seq_one_letter_code
_entity_poly.pdbx_strand_id
1 'polypeptide(L)'
;MLNASLIYSFCSDINKRLPGPHFDPPSKDQIRSMMQECDLNLDGQINHDEFVKFIQKLTTDTLVVVSQGLLVTLVVAPTVAMATKKATEGVPGVGKVVQKLPNAIYASLVTLAMVWFQTSREGIE
;
A
#
# COMPACT_ATOMS: atom_id res chain seq x y z
N MET A 1 -27.08 -12.69 -8.45
CA MET A 1 -26.22 -13.43 -7.51
C MET A 1 -24.82 -13.49 -8.11
N LEU A 2 -23.78 -13.30 -7.28
CA LEU A 2 -22.38 -13.23 -7.72
C LEU A 2 -21.69 -14.57 -7.49
N ASN A 3 -20.91 -15.04 -8.47
CA ASN A 3 -20.07 -16.23 -8.33
C ASN A 3 -18.59 -15.85 -8.17
N ALA A 4 -17.72 -16.83 -7.90
CA ALA A 4 -16.30 -16.60 -7.65
C ALA A 4 -15.57 -15.86 -8.78
N SER A 5 -15.91 -16.17 -10.04
CA SER A 5 -15.31 -15.52 -11.20
C SER A 5 -15.71 -14.05 -11.30
N LEU A 6 -16.98 -13.71 -11.02
CA LEU A 6 -17.46 -12.33 -11.02
C LEU A 6 -16.84 -11.52 -9.88
N ILE A 7 -16.70 -12.10 -8.69
CA ILE A 7 -16.05 -11.45 -7.54
C ILE A 7 -14.58 -11.19 -7.84
N TYR A 8 -13.87 -12.15 -8.43
CA TYR A 8 -12.48 -11.97 -8.83
C TYR A 8 -12.30 -10.85 -9.86
N SER A 9 -13.15 -10.80 -10.90
CA SER A 9 -13.12 -9.73 -11.90
C SER A 9 -13.37 -8.37 -11.28
N PHE A 10 -14.35 -8.28 -10.37
CA PHE A 10 -14.68 -7.05 -9.65
C PHE A 10 -13.49 -6.54 -8.83
N CYS A 11 -12.85 -7.41 -8.04
CA CYS A 11 -11.67 -7.04 -7.26
C CYS A 11 -10.50 -6.60 -8.15
N SER A 12 -10.28 -7.29 -9.28
CA SER A 12 -9.24 -6.91 -10.25
C SER A 12 -9.52 -5.55 -10.90
N ASP A 13 -10.76 -5.29 -11.27
CA ASP A 13 -11.15 -4.06 -11.96
C ASP A 13 -11.16 -2.84 -11.03
N ILE A 14 -11.54 -3.00 -9.76
CA ILE A 14 -11.36 -1.96 -8.74
C ILE A 14 -9.88 -1.62 -8.60
N ASN A 15 -9.03 -2.63 -8.48
CA ASN A 15 -7.60 -2.43 -8.24
C ASN A 15 -6.91 -1.61 -9.35
N LYS A 16 -7.35 -1.77 -10.61
CA LYS A 16 -6.84 -0.98 -11.75
C LYS A 16 -7.27 0.50 -11.72
N ARG A 17 -8.34 0.83 -11.02
CA ARG A 17 -8.94 2.17 -10.99
C ARG A 17 -8.56 2.98 -9.75
N LEU A 18 -7.92 2.36 -8.76
CA LEU A 18 -7.47 3.04 -7.55
C LEU A 18 -6.14 3.77 -7.81
N PRO A 19 -6.06 5.09 -7.54
CA PRO A 19 -4.80 5.82 -7.62
C PRO A 19 -3.86 5.41 -6.46
N GLY A 20 -2.59 5.17 -6.77
CA GLY A 20 -1.58 4.74 -5.80
C GLY A 20 -0.80 3.51 -6.26
N PRO A 21 0.10 2.96 -5.42
CA PRO A 21 0.75 1.68 -5.72
C PRO A 21 -0.31 0.61 -5.96
N HIS A 22 -0.29 -0.04 -7.12
CA HIS A 22 -1.20 -1.15 -7.40
C HIS A 22 -0.90 -2.29 -6.43
N PHE A 23 -1.76 -2.47 -5.44
CA PHE A 23 -1.68 -3.65 -4.56
C PHE A 23 -2.07 -4.87 -5.39
N ASP A 24 -1.43 -6.02 -5.16
CA ASP A 24 -1.88 -7.22 -5.87
C ASP A 24 -3.33 -7.53 -5.47
N PRO A 25 -4.23 -7.75 -6.45
CA PRO A 25 -5.60 -8.14 -6.14
C PRO A 25 -5.57 -9.46 -5.34
N PRO A 26 -6.55 -9.70 -4.45
CA PRO A 26 -6.62 -10.93 -3.68
C PRO A 26 -6.53 -12.15 -4.59
N SER A 27 -5.78 -13.16 -4.16
CA SER A 27 -5.57 -14.38 -4.95
C SER A 27 -6.89 -15.14 -5.12
N LYS A 28 -6.97 -15.98 -6.15
CA LYS A 28 -8.18 -16.81 -6.39
C LYS A 28 -8.52 -17.70 -5.20
N ASP A 29 -7.50 -18.17 -4.48
CA ASP A 29 -7.69 -19.01 -3.29
C ASP A 29 -8.20 -18.19 -2.10
N GLN A 30 -7.72 -16.95 -1.92
CA GLN A 30 -8.24 -16.02 -0.93
C GLN A 30 -9.72 -15.68 -1.20
N ILE A 31 -10.06 -15.37 -2.45
CA ILE A 31 -11.45 -15.12 -2.86
C ILE A 31 -12.33 -16.34 -2.54
N ARG A 32 -11.86 -17.55 -2.86
CA ARG A 32 -12.61 -18.79 -2.60
C ARG A 32 -12.81 -19.04 -1.11
N SER A 33 -11.78 -18.85 -0.29
CA SER A 33 -11.87 -18.98 1.16
C SER A 33 -12.87 -17.97 1.74
N MET A 34 -12.77 -16.71 1.33
CA MET A 34 -13.68 -15.66 1.81
C MET A 34 -15.12 -15.87 1.35
N MET A 35 -15.32 -16.42 0.15
CA MET A 35 -16.65 -16.82 -0.31
C MET A 35 -17.24 -17.93 0.56
N GLN A 36 -16.47 -18.97 0.88
CA GLN A 36 -16.96 -20.06 1.73
C GLN A 36 -17.36 -19.57 3.14
N GLU A 37 -16.68 -18.54 3.65
CA GLU A 37 -17.00 -17.96 4.95
C GLU A 37 -18.21 -17.01 4.91
N CYS A 38 -18.48 -16.39 3.76
CA CYS A 38 -19.57 -15.42 3.60
C CYS A 38 -20.84 -16.03 2.99
N ASP A 39 -20.75 -17.15 2.28
CA ASP A 39 -21.88 -17.91 1.73
C ASP A 39 -22.58 -18.67 2.86
N LEU A 40 -23.50 -17.97 3.53
CA LEU A 40 -24.18 -18.49 4.71
C LEU A 40 -25.27 -19.50 4.37
N ASN A 41 -25.84 -19.36 3.17
CA ASN A 41 -26.91 -20.22 2.69
C ASN A 41 -26.38 -21.46 1.92
N LEU A 42 -25.07 -21.50 1.66
CA LEU A 42 -24.32 -22.59 1.02
C LEU A 42 -24.78 -22.90 -0.42
N ASP A 43 -25.27 -21.89 -1.13
CA ASP A 43 -25.72 -22.02 -2.52
C ASP A 43 -24.59 -21.84 -3.56
N GLY A 44 -23.36 -21.58 -3.09
CA GLY A 44 -22.18 -21.37 -3.92
C GLY A 44 -22.14 -20.01 -4.60
N GLN A 45 -23.05 -19.11 -4.23
CA GLN A 45 -23.15 -17.75 -4.73
C GLN A 45 -23.16 -16.75 -3.56
N ILE A 46 -23.08 -15.49 -3.89
CA ILE A 46 -23.14 -14.38 -2.94
C ILE A 46 -24.37 -13.52 -3.30
N ASN A 47 -25.30 -13.44 -2.37
CA ASN A 47 -26.43 -12.51 -2.41
C ASN A 47 -26.02 -11.13 -1.84
N HIS A 48 -26.97 -10.19 -1.77
CA HIS A 48 -26.68 -8.82 -1.32
C HIS A 48 -26.11 -8.75 0.10
N ASP A 49 -26.72 -9.47 1.05
CA ASP A 49 -26.33 -9.37 2.47
C ASP A 49 -24.99 -10.07 2.73
N GLU A 50 -24.75 -11.15 2.01
CA GLU A 50 -23.46 -11.86 1.98
C GLU A 50 -22.38 -11.00 1.32
N PHE A 51 -22.72 -10.24 0.29
CA PHE A 51 -21.81 -9.31 -0.38
C PHE A 51 -21.37 -8.18 0.56
N VAL A 52 -22.30 -7.62 1.35
CA VAL A 52 -21.96 -6.60 2.35
C VAL A 52 -20.95 -7.16 3.36
N LYS A 53 -21.17 -8.39 3.86
CA LYS A 53 -20.23 -9.05 4.78
C LYS A 53 -18.88 -9.32 4.13
N PHE A 54 -18.89 -9.77 2.89
CA PHE A 54 -17.68 -10.03 2.11
C PHE A 54 -16.82 -8.77 1.98
N ILE A 55 -17.41 -7.62 1.61
CA ILE A 55 -16.69 -6.34 1.47
C ILE A 55 -16.21 -5.82 2.82
N GLN A 56 -16.99 -5.97 3.89
CA GLN A 56 -16.56 -5.61 5.24
C GLN A 56 -15.32 -6.41 5.67
N LYS A 57 -15.31 -7.72 5.41
CA LYS A 57 -14.17 -8.58 5.73
C LYS A 57 -12.95 -8.22 4.89
N LEU A 58 -13.12 -8.06 3.58
CA LEU A 58 -12.07 -7.65 2.65
C LEU A 58 -11.40 -6.33 3.07
N THR A 59 -12.22 -5.36 3.51
CA THR A 59 -11.74 -4.06 3.97
C THR A 59 -11.01 -4.18 5.31
N THR A 60 -11.54 -4.97 6.24
CA THR A 60 -10.95 -5.17 7.57
C THR A 60 -9.58 -5.81 7.47
N ASP A 61 -9.45 -6.89 6.69
CA ASP A 61 -8.18 -7.58 6.50
C ASP A 61 -7.13 -6.67 5.85
N THR A 62 -7.55 -5.87 4.86
CA THR A 62 -6.67 -4.88 4.20
C THR A 62 -6.22 -3.79 5.16
N LEU A 63 -7.12 -3.21 5.97
CA LEU A 63 -6.77 -2.17 6.95
C LEU A 63 -5.86 -2.70 8.06
N VAL A 64 -6.03 -3.95 8.49
CA VAL A 64 -5.14 -4.59 9.47
C VAL A 64 -3.72 -4.74 8.90
N VAL A 65 -3.58 -5.24 7.68
CA VAL A 65 -2.26 -5.39 7.03
C VAL A 65 -1.58 -4.04 6.81
N VAL A 66 -2.32 -3.04 6.30
CA VAL A 66 -1.79 -1.69 6.06
C VAL A 66 -1.39 -1.00 7.36
N SER A 67 -2.20 -1.10 8.42
CA SER A 67 -1.90 -0.48 9.72
C SER A 67 -0.66 -1.09 10.38
N GLN A 68 -0.49 -2.41 10.32
CA GLN A 68 0.73 -3.08 10.81
C GLN A 68 1.97 -2.62 10.06
N GLY A 69 1.91 -2.59 8.72
CA GLY A 69 2.99 -2.07 7.89
C GLY A 69 3.35 -0.62 8.26
N LEU A 70 2.34 0.24 8.43
CA LEU A 70 2.53 1.64 8.82
C LEU A 70 3.18 1.77 10.20
N LEU A 71 2.75 1.00 11.19
CA LEU A 71 3.35 1.01 12.54
C LEU A 71 4.83 0.62 12.50
N VAL A 72 5.17 -0.44 11.76
CA VAL A 72 6.57 -0.87 11.58
C VAL A 72 7.37 0.21 10.87
N THR A 73 6.85 0.77 9.77
CA THR A 73 7.52 1.85 9.04
C THR A 73 7.71 3.10 9.90
N LEU A 74 6.74 3.49 10.71
CA LEU A 74 6.84 4.64 11.61
C LEU A 74 7.93 4.49 12.67
N VAL A 75 8.23 3.27 13.10
CA VAL A 75 9.32 3.00 14.05
C VAL A 75 10.66 2.89 13.33
N VAL A 76 10.72 2.11 12.24
CA VAL A 76 11.96 1.78 11.54
C VAL A 76 12.48 2.97 10.73
N ALA A 77 11.62 3.70 10.03
CA ALA A 77 12.04 4.77 9.12
C ALA A 77 12.80 5.91 9.85
N PRO A 78 12.36 6.42 11.02
CA PRO A 78 13.14 7.40 11.78
C PRO A 78 14.50 6.85 12.24
N THR A 79 14.57 5.59 12.66
CA THR A 79 15.83 4.97 13.10
C THR A 79 16.82 4.85 11.94
N VAL A 80 16.35 4.40 10.77
CA VAL A 80 17.16 4.33 9.56
C VAL A 80 17.60 5.73 9.14
N ALA A 81 16.69 6.71 9.12
CA ALA A 81 17.01 8.10 8.79
C ALA A 81 18.06 8.69 9.74
N MET A 82 17.95 8.46 11.05
CA MET A 82 18.94 8.90 12.04
C MET A 82 20.29 8.22 11.86
N ALA A 83 20.32 6.92 11.56
CA ALA A 83 21.56 6.18 11.33
C ALA A 83 22.29 6.71 10.07
N THR A 84 21.56 6.89 8.97
CA THR A 84 22.10 7.45 7.72
C THR A 84 22.55 8.90 7.90
N LYS A 85 21.80 9.71 8.67
CA LYS A 85 22.23 11.08 9.02
C LYS A 85 23.56 11.05 9.79
N LYS A 86 23.69 10.23 10.83
CA LYS A 86 24.94 10.11 11.60
C LYS A 86 26.12 9.67 10.72
N ALA A 87 25.90 8.71 9.82
CA ALA A 87 26.94 8.24 8.91
C ALA A 87 27.41 9.33 7.94
N THR A 88 26.49 10.14 7.41
CA THR A 88 26.81 11.22 6.46
C THR A 88 27.41 12.46 7.14
N GLU A 89 27.10 12.71 8.41
CA GLU A 89 27.76 13.73 9.22
C GLU A 89 29.26 13.44 9.43
N GLY A 90 29.67 12.16 9.42
CA GLY A 90 31.06 11.74 9.53
C GLY A 90 31.88 11.94 8.25
N VAL A 91 31.26 12.27 7.12
CA VAL A 91 31.95 12.45 5.84
C VAL A 91 32.55 13.86 5.72
N PRO A 92 33.89 13.98 5.58
CA PRO A 92 34.55 15.28 5.40
C PRO A 92 33.99 16.01 4.16
N GLY A 93 33.52 17.25 4.34
CA GLY A 93 32.97 18.09 3.26
C GLY A 93 31.45 18.06 3.12
N VAL A 94 30.77 16.95 3.45
CA VAL A 94 29.30 16.82 3.30
C VAL A 94 28.56 17.08 4.62
N GLY A 95 29.12 16.65 5.76
CA GLY A 95 28.44 16.72 7.06
C GLY A 95 28.05 18.14 7.52
N LYS A 96 28.87 19.15 7.20
CA LYS A 96 28.60 20.56 7.57
C LYS A 96 27.42 21.18 6.82
N VAL A 97 27.11 20.69 5.62
CA VAL A 97 26.04 21.22 4.78
C VAL A 97 24.69 20.65 5.21
N VAL A 98 24.64 19.35 5.49
CA VAL A 98 23.42 18.66 5.95
C VAL A 98 22.96 19.17 7.32
N GLN A 99 23.87 19.50 8.24
CA GLN A 99 23.52 20.03 9.57
C GLN A 99 22.88 21.43 9.55
N LYS A 100 23.13 22.22 8.51
CA LYS A 100 22.62 23.61 8.41
C LYS A 100 21.32 23.73 7.62
N LEU A 101 20.85 22.64 7.02
CA LEU A 101 19.60 22.62 6.27
C LEU A 101 18.41 22.42 7.22
N PRO A 102 17.42 23.33 7.24
CA PRO A 102 16.15 23.10 7.91
C PRO A 102 15.44 21.88 7.30
N ASN A 103 14.81 21.05 8.15
CA ASN A 103 14.10 19.84 7.71
C ASN A 103 13.08 20.10 6.58
N ALA A 104 12.42 21.26 6.57
CA ALA A 104 11.45 21.62 5.54
C ALA A 104 12.09 21.73 4.13
N ILE A 105 13.31 22.27 4.04
CA ILE A 105 14.01 22.41 2.76
C ILE A 105 14.45 21.02 2.25
N TYR A 106 14.96 20.18 3.15
CA TYR A 106 15.31 18.81 2.81
C TYR A 106 14.11 18.02 2.29
N ALA A 107 12.97 18.10 2.99
CA ALA A 107 11.72 17.48 2.57
C ALA A 107 11.31 17.95 1.17
N SER A 108 11.34 19.27 0.90
CA SER A 108 10.97 19.80 -0.42
C SER A 108 11.87 19.30 -1.56
N LEU A 109 13.18 19.21 -1.34
CA LEU A 109 14.13 18.74 -2.35
C LEU A 109 13.95 17.25 -2.63
N VAL A 110 13.75 16.45 -1.58
CA VAL A 110 13.49 15.00 -1.69
C VAL A 110 12.17 14.77 -2.41
N THR A 111 11.10 15.48 -2.03
CA THR A 111 9.80 15.38 -2.70
C THR A 111 9.90 15.76 -4.18
N LEU A 112 10.60 16.84 -4.52
CA LEU A 112 10.77 17.26 -5.91
C LEU A 112 11.55 16.23 -6.73
N ALA A 113 12.65 15.70 -6.18
CA ALA A 113 13.44 14.66 -6.82
C ALA A 113 12.62 13.37 -7.04
N MET A 114 11.77 13.00 -6.07
CA MET A 114 10.92 11.81 -6.15
C MET A 114 9.84 11.97 -7.23
N VAL A 115 9.22 13.14 -7.32
CA VAL A 115 8.26 13.47 -8.39
C VAL A 115 8.93 13.42 -9.77
N TRP A 116 10.10 14.05 -9.93
CA TRP A 116 10.86 13.98 -11.19
C TRP A 116 11.25 12.55 -11.57
N PHE A 117 11.62 11.72 -10.60
CA PHE A 117 11.95 10.31 -10.84
C PHE A 117 10.72 9.49 -11.24
N GLN A 118 9.55 9.75 -10.64
CA GLN A 118 8.28 9.11 -11.00
C GLN A 118 7.84 9.50 -12.42
N THR A 119 7.84 10.79 -12.74
CA THR A 119 7.50 11.29 -14.08
C THR A 119 8.45 10.73 -15.16
N SER A 120 9.74 10.53 -14.84
CA SER A 120 10.70 9.93 -15.78
C SER A 120 10.45 8.44 -16.04
N ARG A 121 9.75 7.74 -15.14
CA ARG A 121 9.38 6.32 -15.30
C ARG A 121 8.07 6.14 -16.04
N GLU A 122 7.16 7.10 -15.95
CA GLU A 122 5.87 7.10 -16.66
C GLU A 122 5.99 7.48 -18.15
N GLY A 123 7.13 8.07 -18.58
CA GLY A 123 7.39 8.43 -19.97
C GLY A 123 8.06 7.36 -20.84
N ILE A 124 8.23 6.12 -20.35
CA ILE A 124 8.91 5.01 -21.06
C ILE A 124 7.95 3.84 -21.39
N GLU A 125 6.64 3.95 -21.13
CA GLU A 125 5.62 3.02 -21.65
C GLU A 125 4.65 3.69 -22.63
#